data_AF-A0A959XUH0-F1
#
_entry.id   AF-A0A959XUH0-F1
#
_cell.length_a   1.000
_cell.length_b   1.000
_cell.length_c   1.000
_cell.angle_alpha   90.00
_cell.angle_beta   90.00
_cell.angle_gamma   90.00
#
_symmetry.space_group_name_H-M   'P 1'
#
loop_
_entity.id
_entity.type
_entity.pdbx_description
1 polymer ?
#
loop_
_entity_poly.entity_id
_entity_poly.type
_entity_poly.pdbx_seq_one_letter_code
_entity_poly.pdbx_strand_id
1 'polypeptide(L)'
;MRPLSTPSLLLHLFCALVCGCGTGPEPVPPPTLPAGPDGGPIAYPQVDDNVRHDTLLIQTTFDLQDGTFIMVASHIAEKFEGLRLVRYRPLPDSAADVIAVSAPGYDSWTMLPSFFRTEGMTKDHLVLANFGEKESWGQKLMRLDDVFIDLGFLDVAWPERVVEDDTLVLKRRNIGAYTRMHVQGDTTFITFTTDSVYLYEDLEKHFDVVLPAGQVHYTLDRSNGLQLWVNGAHGKVSMPPI
;
A
#
# COMPACT_ATOMS: atom_id res chain seq x y z
N MET A 1 47.56 16.51 73.84
CA MET A 1 47.14 17.00 72.51
C MET A 1 45.63 16.82 72.41
N ARG A 2 44.91 17.93 72.21
CA ARG A 2 43.44 18.01 72.10
C ARG A 2 42.99 17.80 70.63
N PRO A 3 41.67 17.57 70.39
CA PRO A 3 41.10 16.83 69.26
C PRO A 3 40.59 17.74 68.13
N LEU A 4 39.92 17.20 67.09
CA LEU A 4 38.77 17.74 66.31
C LEU A 4 38.54 16.83 65.07
N SER A 5 37.43 16.08 64.98
CA SER A 5 36.15 16.38 64.29
C SER A 5 36.14 16.15 62.76
N THR A 6 35.40 15.10 62.33
CA THR A 6 34.44 14.95 61.18
C THR A 6 34.37 16.00 60.05
N PRO A 7 33.68 15.74 58.91
CA PRO A 7 33.63 14.58 58.00
C PRO A 7 33.65 15.04 56.50
N SER A 8 33.37 14.12 55.57
CA SER A 8 32.78 14.38 54.23
C SER A 8 33.67 14.97 53.12
N LEU A 9 34.24 14.08 52.31
CA LEU A 9 34.63 14.38 50.92
C LEU A 9 34.21 13.19 50.03
N LEU A 10 32.90 12.95 50.00
CA LEU A 10 32.25 11.98 49.11
C LEU A 10 31.48 12.78 48.05
N LEU A 11 32.25 13.46 47.20
CA LEU A 11 31.80 14.16 46.01
C LEU A 11 33.08 14.41 45.18
N HIS A 12 33.05 14.23 43.86
CA HIS A 12 34.13 14.44 42.86
C HIS A 12 34.68 13.20 42.13
N LEU A 13 34.02 12.03 42.17
CA LEU A 13 34.34 10.92 41.25
C LEU A 13 33.13 10.40 40.44
N PHE A 14 32.29 11.32 39.96
CA PHE A 14 31.19 11.03 39.02
C PHE A 14 31.14 12.14 37.96
N CYS A 15 32.19 12.27 37.14
CA CYS A 15 32.21 13.23 36.01
C CYS A 15 33.15 12.82 34.85
N ALA A 16 33.42 11.52 34.66
CA ALA A 16 34.28 11.06 33.56
C ALA A 16 33.73 9.80 32.87
N LEU A 17 32.44 9.81 32.53
CA LEU A 17 31.79 8.75 31.75
C LEU A 17 30.70 9.31 30.83
N VAL A 18 30.97 10.44 30.17
CA VAL A 18 30.17 10.93 29.04
C VAL A 18 31.11 11.61 28.04
N CYS A 19 31.87 10.83 27.27
CA CYS A 19 32.49 11.27 26.02
C CYS A 19 32.87 10.03 25.21
N GLY A 20 31.91 9.54 24.44
CA GLY A 20 32.08 8.38 23.56
C GLY A 20 30.88 8.16 22.65
N CYS A 21 30.19 9.22 22.21
CA CYS A 21 29.26 9.12 21.09
C CYS A 21 30.10 9.10 19.82
N GLY A 22 30.39 7.90 19.34
CA GLY A 22 30.89 7.71 17.99
C GLY A 22 29.90 8.31 17.00
N THR A 23 30.42 9.16 16.11
CA THR A 23 29.73 9.62 14.91
C THR A 23 29.45 8.41 14.02
N GLY A 24 28.29 7.78 14.21
CA GLY A 24 27.72 6.91 13.19
C GLY A 24 27.41 7.74 11.93
N PRO A 25 27.33 7.11 10.76
CA PRO A 25 26.96 7.82 9.54
C PRO A 25 25.66 8.58 9.76
N GLU A 26 25.68 9.85 9.40
CA GLU A 26 24.53 10.75 9.50
C GLU A 26 23.34 10.12 8.74
N PRO A 27 22.15 10.00 9.35
CA PRO A 27 20.97 9.51 8.64
C PRO A 27 20.75 10.43 7.44
N VAL A 28 20.81 9.85 6.23
CA VAL A 28 20.49 10.60 5.01
C VAL A 28 19.05 11.11 5.17
N PRO A 29 18.81 12.43 5.17
CA PRO A 29 17.45 12.94 5.28
C PRO A 29 16.65 12.41 4.10
N PRO A 30 15.45 11.84 4.32
CA PRO A 30 14.62 11.38 3.22
C PRO A 30 14.39 12.54 2.24
N PRO A 31 14.43 12.29 0.93
CA PRO A 31 14.24 13.33 -0.07
C PRO A 31 12.92 14.06 0.21
N THR A 32 12.99 15.38 0.32
CA THR A 32 11.81 16.24 0.50
C THR A 32 11.05 16.28 -0.83
N LEU A 33 9.91 15.59 -0.89
CA LEU A 33 9.08 15.51 -2.09
C LEU A 33 8.40 16.85 -2.40
N PRO A 34 8.36 17.29 -3.66
CA PRO A 34 7.56 18.44 -4.06
C PRO A 34 6.07 18.08 -4.12
N ALA A 35 5.22 18.88 -3.47
CA ALA A 35 3.77 18.75 -3.55
C ALA A 35 3.23 19.38 -4.84
N GLY A 36 2.65 18.56 -5.72
CA GLY A 36 1.81 18.95 -6.86
C GLY A 36 0.55 18.06 -6.86
N PRO A 37 -0.58 18.48 -7.47
CA PRO A 37 -1.95 18.47 -6.92
C PRO A 37 -2.61 17.08 -6.83
N ASP A 38 -1.88 16.07 -6.43
CA ASP A 38 -1.74 15.58 -5.05
C ASP A 38 -1.15 14.16 -5.12
N GLY A 39 -0.96 13.61 -6.33
CA GLY A 39 -0.56 12.22 -6.56
C GLY A 39 -1.64 11.21 -6.15
N GLY A 40 -2.85 11.69 -5.83
CA GLY A 40 -3.93 10.86 -5.28
C GLY A 40 -4.61 9.97 -6.32
N PRO A 41 -5.52 9.09 -5.87
CA PRO A 41 -6.25 8.20 -6.75
C PRO A 41 -7.22 8.97 -7.66
N ILE A 42 -7.38 8.47 -8.89
CA ILE A 42 -8.35 8.92 -9.87
C ILE A 42 -9.72 8.38 -9.49
N ALA A 43 -10.70 9.28 -9.38
CA ALA A 43 -12.10 8.90 -9.21
C ALA A 43 -12.73 8.60 -10.58
N TYR A 44 -12.71 7.33 -10.98
CA TYR A 44 -13.51 6.88 -12.12
C TYR A 44 -14.98 6.71 -11.74
N PRO A 45 -15.94 7.08 -12.61
CA PRO A 45 -17.35 6.81 -12.39
C PRO A 45 -17.59 5.32 -12.20
N GLN A 46 -18.27 4.97 -11.12
CA GLN A 46 -18.87 3.64 -10.99
C GLN A 46 -20.16 3.61 -11.77
N VAL A 47 -20.35 2.56 -12.56
CA VAL A 47 -21.55 2.38 -13.38
C VAL A 47 -22.20 1.05 -13.04
N ASP A 48 -23.49 0.96 -13.31
CA ASP A 48 -24.19 -0.32 -13.27
C ASP A 48 -23.55 -1.28 -14.27
N ASP A 49 -23.73 -2.58 -13.99
CA ASP A 49 -23.33 -3.62 -14.90
C ASP A 49 -23.93 -3.40 -16.31
N ASN A 50 -23.05 -3.40 -17.31
CA ASN A 50 -23.35 -3.02 -18.68
C ASN A 50 -23.08 -4.15 -19.69
N VAL A 51 -22.83 -5.36 -19.19
CA VAL A 51 -22.61 -6.55 -20.04
C VAL A 51 -23.48 -7.70 -19.58
N ARG A 52 -23.84 -8.57 -20.51
CA ARG A 52 -24.54 -9.81 -20.22
C ARG A 52 -23.54 -10.82 -19.69
N HIS A 53 -23.83 -11.38 -18.53
CA HIS A 53 -23.09 -12.50 -17.95
C HIS A 53 -24.06 -13.44 -17.24
N ASP A 54 -23.79 -14.74 -17.35
CA ASP A 54 -24.59 -15.79 -16.70
C ASP A 54 -23.74 -16.53 -15.64
N THR A 55 -22.45 -16.20 -15.53
CA THR A 55 -21.44 -16.95 -14.76
C THR A 55 -20.54 -16.07 -13.90
N LEU A 56 -20.74 -14.76 -13.86
CA LEU A 56 -19.92 -13.84 -13.08
C LEU A 56 -20.70 -13.27 -11.90
N LEU A 57 -19.99 -13.05 -10.80
CA LEU A 57 -20.44 -12.24 -9.68
C LEU A 57 -19.65 -10.92 -9.74
N ILE A 58 -20.30 -9.89 -10.25
CA ILE A 58 -19.70 -8.55 -10.39
C ILE A 58 -19.94 -7.75 -9.12
N GLN A 59 -18.87 -7.20 -8.54
CA GLN A 59 -18.96 -6.35 -7.34
C GLN A 59 -19.12 -4.88 -7.70
N THR A 60 -18.36 -4.42 -8.70
CA THR A 60 -18.37 -3.03 -9.15
C THR A 60 -17.75 -2.92 -10.54
N THR A 61 -18.13 -1.89 -11.28
CA THR A 61 -17.64 -1.58 -12.63
C THR A 61 -17.26 -0.10 -12.69
N PHE A 62 -16.07 0.19 -13.24
CA PHE A 62 -15.53 1.53 -13.43
C PHE A 62 -15.43 1.87 -14.92
N ASP A 63 -15.93 3.04 -15.31
CA ASP A 63 -15.74 3.62 -16.65
C ASP A 63 -14.41 4.38 -16.72
N LEU A 64 -13.47 3.91 -17.55
CA LEU A 64 -12.16 4.58 -17.71
C LEU A 64 -12.22 5.82 -18.62
N GLN A 65 -13.39 6.14 -19.17
CA GLN A 65 -13.65 7.28 -20.06
C GLN A 65 -12.86 7.25 -21.39
N ASP A 66 -12.32 6.09 -21.75
CA ASP A 66 -11.65 5.83 -23.04
C ASP A 66 -12.41 4.82 -23.90
N GLY A 67 -13.68 4.53 -23.53
CA GLY A 67 -14.51 3.50 -24.14
C GLY A 67 -14.21 2.08 -23.63
N THR A 68 -13.36 1.95 -22.60
CA THR A 68 -13.12 0.69 -21.88
C THR A 68 -13.54 0.80 -20.42
N PHE A 69 -13.78 -0.35 -19.81
CA PHE A 69 -14.28 -0.49 -18.44
C PHE A 69 -13.40 -1.48 -17.68
N ILE A 70 -13.37 -1.33 -16.36
CA ILE A 70 -12.80 -2.34 -15.46
C ILE A 70 -13.88 -2.83 -14.52
N MET A 71 -14.09 -4.13 -14.49
CA MET A 71 -14.95 -4.78 -13.49
C MET A 71 -14.12 -5.52 -12.45
N VAL A 72 -14.61 -5.54 -11.22
CA VAL A 72 -14.20 -6.49 -10.18
C VAL A 72 -15.19 -7.65 -10.22
N ALA A 73 -14.71 -8.84 -10.62
CA ALA A 73 -15.57 -10.00 -10.79
C ALA A 73 -14.92 -11.29 -10.30
N SER A 74 -15.75 -12.22 -9.80
CA SER A 74 -15.40 -13.62 -9.60
C SER A 74 -16.33 -14.52 -10.42
N HIS A 75 -15.94 -15.77 -10.60
CA HIS A 75 -16.79 -16.77 -11.24
C HIS A 75 -17.84 -17.33 -10.25
N ILE A 76 -19.07 -17.59 -10.71
CA ILE A 76 -20.19 -18.05 -9.87
C ILE A 76 -19.97 -19.47 -9.32
N ALA A 77 -19.34 -20.33 -10.12
CA ALA A 77 -18.86 -21.61 -9.62
C ALA A 77 -17.56 -21.33 -8.87
N GLU A 78 -17.60 -21.54 -7.55
CA GLU A 78 -16.53 -21.42 -6.57
C GLU A 78 -15.43 -22.46 -6.81
N LYS A 79 -14.88 -22.49 -8.02
CA LYS A 79 -13.55 -23.02 -8.28
C LYS A 79 -12.60 -21.95 -7.80
N PHE A 80 -11.45 -22.36 -7.28
CA PHE A 80 -10.39 -21.60 -6.59
C PHE A 80 -9.86 -20.30 -7.27
N GLU A 81 -10.48 -19.84 -8.36
CA GLU A 81 -10.17 -18.60 -9.05
C GLU A 81 -10.87 -17.43 -8.34
N GLY A 82 -10.18 -16.84 -7.37
CA GLY A 82 -10.65 -15.68 -6.61
C GLY A 82 -10.95 -14.43 -7.46
N LEU A 83 -11.29 -13.32 -6.79
CA LEU A 83 -11.66 -12.06 -7.46
C LEU A 83 -10.60 -11.57 -8.43
N ARG A 84 -11.00 -11.02 -9.57
CA ARG A 84 -10.11 -10.46 -10.60
C ARG A 84 -10.55 -9.06 -11.01
N LEU A 85 -9.58 -8.29 -11.50
CA LEU A 85 -9.86 -7.14 -12.35
C LEU A 85 -9.93 -7.60 -13.79
N VAL A 86 -10.98 -7.21 -14.49
CA VAL A 86 -11.17 -7.49 -15.92
C VAL A 86 -11.35 -6.18 -16.64
N ARG A 87 -10.42 -5.86 -17.56
CA ARG A 87 -10.57 -4.75 -18.51
C ARG A 87 -11.29 -5.25 -19.74
N TYR A 88 -12.32 -4.54 -20.18
CA TYR A 88 -13.12 -4.93 -21.35
C TYR A 88 -13.71 -3.73 -22.09
N ARG A 89 -14.23 -4.00 -23.28
CA ARG A 89 -15.07 -3.09 -24.06
C ARG A 89 -16.45 -3.71 -24.27
N PRO A 90 -17.57 -3.02 -23.96
CA PRO A 90 -18.90 -3.53 -24.24
C PRO A 90 -19.15 -3.54 -25.75
N LEU A 91 -19.82 -4.58 -26.22
CA LEU A 91 -20.27 -4.75 -27.60
C LEU A 91 -21.76 -4.40 -27.75
N PRO A 92 -22.26 -4.10 -28.97
CA PRO A 92 -23.65 -3.68 -29.18
C PRO A 92 -24.72 -4.69 -28.76
N ASP A 93 -24.36 -5.97 -28.70
CA ASP A 93 -25.22 -7.08 -28.26
C ASP A 93 -25.13 -7.36 -26.75
N SER A 94 -24.58 -6.41 -25.99
CA SER A 94 -24.27 -6.52 -24.57
C SER A 94 -23.23 -7.60 -24.24
N ALA A 95 -22.51 -8.15 -25.22
CA ALA A 95 -21.33 -8.96 -24.94
C ALA A 95 -20.14 -8.08 -24.51
N ALA A 96 -19.06 -8.73 -24.06
CA ALA A 96 -17.82 -8.07 -23.67
C ALA A 96 -16.66 -8.55 -24.54
N ASP A 97 -15.92 -7.61 -25.14
CA ASP A 97 -14.59 -7.84 -25.69
C ASP A 97 -13.57 -7.70 -24.54
N VAL A 98 -13.11 -8.84 -24.02
CA VAL A 98 -12.17 -8.88 -22.88
C VAL A 98 -10.77 -8.53 -23.36
N ILE A 99 -10.22 -7.45 -22.80
CA ILE A 99 -8.92 -6.89 -23.17
C ILE A 99 -7.81 -7.45 -22.27
N ALA A 100 -8.04 -7.44 -20.95
CA ALA A 100 -7.05 -7.89 -19.97
C ALA A 100 -7.73 -8.47 -18.73
N VAL A 101 -7.07 -9.44 -18.09
CA VAL A 101 -7.51 -10.07 -16.85
C VAL A 101 -6.33 -10.12 -15.88
N SER A 102 -6.52 -9.65 -14.64
CA SER A 102 -5.48 -9.74 -13.62
C SER A 102 -5.27 -11.17 -13.12
N ALA A 103 -4.12 -11.41 -12.48
CA ALA A 103 -3.99 -12.55 -11.58
C ALA A 103 -5.10 -12.51 -10.51
N PRO A 104 -5.56 -13.67 -10.01
CA PRO A 104 -6.60 -13.72 -8.99
C PRO A 104 -6.13 -13.07 -7.68
N GLY A 105 -7.06 -12.44 -6.97
CA GLY A 105 -6.92 -12.12 -5.56
C GLY A 105 -7.14 -13.38 -4.75
N TYR A 106 -6.08 -13.90 -4.13
CA TYR A 106 -6.16 -15.08 -3.27
C TYR A 106 -7.04 -14.80 -2.05
N ASP A 107 -7.91 -15.76 -1.71
CA ASP A 107 -8.76 -15.82 -0.51
C ASP A 107 -9.62 -14.58 -0.18
N SER A 108 -9.77 -13.66 -1.15
CA SER A 108 -10.42 -12.37 -0.95
C SER A 108 -11.91 -12.41 -1.27
N TRP A 109 -12.74 -11.87 -0.38
CA TRP A 109 -14.19 -11.75 -0.57
C TRP A 109 -14.59 -10.45 -1.24
N THR A 110 -13.76 -9.41 -1.11
CA THR A 110 -13.98 -8.08 -1.71
C THR A 110 -12.68 -7.57 -2.31
N MET A 111 -12.78 -6.78 -3.39
CA MET A 111 -11.65 -6.02 -3.93
C MET A 111 -12.05 -4.59 -4.23
N LEU A 112 -11.30 -3.63 -3.70
CA LEU A 112 -11.48 -2.19 -3.90
C LEU A 112 -10.25 -1.60 -4.61
N PRO A 113 -10.26 -1.50 -5.95
CA PRO A 113 -9.16 -0.92 -6.69
C PRO A 113 -9.11 0.61 -6.52
N SER A 114 -7.90 1.15 -6.44
CA SER A 114 -7.61 2.57 -6.57
C SER A 114 -6.69 2.79 -7.77
N PHE A 115 -7.01 3.75 -8.62
CA PHE A 115 -6.30 3.99 -9.88
C PHE A 115 -5.43 5.23 -9.76
N PHE A 116 -4.21 5.21 -10.30
CA PHE A 116 -3.28 6.34 -10.27
C PHE A 116 -2.73 6.55 -11.68
N ARG A 117 -2.56 7.81 -12.09
CA ARG A 117 -1.94 8.13 -13.38
C ARG A 117 -0.44 8.01 -13.26
N THR A 118 0.18 7.41 -14.27
CA THR A 118 1.60 7.63 -14.54
C THR A 118 1.75 8.92 -15.36
N GLU A 119 2.77 9.72 -15.07
CA GLU A 119 2.93 11.00 -15.76
C GLU A 119 3.08 10.80 -17.28
N GLY A 120 2.36 11.62 -18.06
CA GLY A 120 2.51 11.69 -19.51
C GLY A 120 1.77 10.62 -20.33
N MET A 121 1.06 9.68 -19.70
CA MET A 121 0.35 8.60 -20.43
C MET A 121 -1.12 8.52 -20.00
N THR A 122 -2.03 8.55 -20.97
CA THR A 122 -3.50 8.53 -20.73
C THR A 122 -4.07 7.13 -20.53
N LYS A 123 -3.32 6.08 -20.89
CA LYS A 123 -3.75 4.68 -20.83
C LYS A 123 -3.05 3.85 -19.75
N ASP A 124 -1.92 4.32 -19.24
CA ASP A 124 -1.09 3.59 -18.28
C ASP A 124 -1.47 3.97 -16.86
N HIS A 125 -2.03 3.01 -16.15
CA HIS A 125 -2.46 3.16 -14.77
C HIS A 125 -1.59 2.34 -13.84
N LEU A 126 -1.29 2.89 -12.67
CA LEU A 126 -0.99 2.06 -11.51
C LEU A 126 -2.31 1.76 -10.80
N VAL A 127 -2.54 0.49 -10.50
CA VAL A 127 -3.75 0.01 -9.83
C VAL A 127 -3.35 -0.60 -8.50
N LEU A 128 -3.84 -0.02 -7.41
CA LEU A 128 -3.72 -0.60 -6.08
C LEU A 128 -5.00 -1.37 -5.76
N ALA A 129 -4.97 -2.68 -5.94
CA ALA A 129 -6.07 -3.57 -5.58
C ALA A 129 -6.04 -3.86 -4.07
N ASN A 130 -6.94 -3.24 -3.33
CA ASN A 130 -7.12 -3.49 -1.90
C ASN A 130 -8.06 -4.67 -1.74
N PHE A 131 -7.52 -5.81 -1.33
CA PHE A 131 -8.31 -6.99 -1.04
C PHE A 131 -8.91 -6.88 0.36
N GLY A 132 -10.09 -7.46 0.54
CA GLY A 132 -10.75 -7.55 1.83
C GLY A 132 -11.17 -8.98 2.15
N GLU A 133 -10.70 -9.46 3.29
CA GLU A 133 -11.23 -10.61 4.03
C GLU A 133 -11.87 -10.16 5.36
N LYS A 134 -12.31 -11.12 6.17
CA LYS A 134 -12.71 -10.87 7.56
C LYS A 134 -11.55 -10.27 8.40
N GLU A 135 -10.29 -10.61 8.10
CA GLU A 135 -9.11 -10.19 8.90
C GLU A 135 -7.87 -9.72 8.09
N SER A 136 -7.83 -9.94 6.77
CA SER A 136 -6.69 -9.54 5.92
C SER A 136 -7.09 -8.47 4.90
N TRP A 137 -6.28 -7.43 4.79
CA TRP A 137 -6.32 -6.53 3.64
C TRP A 137 -4.92 -6.54 3.05
N GLY A 138 -4.69 -7.38 2.04
CA GLY A 138 -3.54 -7.29 1.14
C GLY A 138 -3.69 -6.11 0.18
N GLN A 139 -2.61 -5.43 -0.20
CA GLN A 139 -2.67 -4.41 -1.25
C GLN A 139 -1.75 -4.77 -2.41
N LYS A 140 -2.30 -5.34 -3.48
CA LYS A 140 -1.49 -5.64 -4.67
C LYS A 140 -1.38 -4.43 -5.57
N LEU A 141 -0.16 -4.06 -5.92
CA LEU A 141 0.13 -3.05 -6.92
C LEU A 141 0.29 -3.71 -8.29
N MET A 142 -0.42 -3.19 -9.28
CA MET A 142 -0.33 -3.62 -10.67
C MET A 142 -0.09 -2.42 -11.57
N ARG A 143 0.62 -2.63 -12.68
CA ARG A 143 0.53 -1.76 -13.85
C ARG A 143 -0.59 -2.27 -14.73
N LEU A 144 -1.42 -1.36 -15.24
CA LEU A 144 -2.40 -1.62 -16.27
C LEU A 144 -2.06 -0.77 -17.49
N ASP A 145 -1.64 -1.44 -18.55
CA ASP A 145 -1.56 -0.91 -19.91
C ASP A 145 -2.54 -1.70 -20.80
N ASP A 146 -2.06 -2.45 -21.77
CA ASP A 146 -2.83 -3.46 -22.50
C ASP A 146 -3.01 -4.76 -21.68
N VAL A 147 -2.16 -5.00 -20.68
CA VAL A 147 -2.23 -6.13 -19.76
C VAL A 147 -2.10 -5.69 -18.31
N PHE A 148 -2.51 -6.55 -17.39
CA PHE A 148 -2.17 -6.40 -15.98
C PHE A 148 -0.79 -7.00 -15.71
N ILE A 149 0.10 -6.23 -15.09
CA ILE A 149 1.43 -6.67 -14.66
C ILE A 149 1.53 -6.47 -13.15
N ASP A 150 1.69 -7.56 -12.40
CA ASP A 150 1.89 -7.49 -10.95
C ASP A 150 3.25 -6.87 -10.64
N LEU A 151 3.26 -5.87 -9.76
CA LEU A 151 4.48 -5.15 -9.34
C LEU A 151 4.90 -5.48 -7.90
N GLY A 152 4.05 -6.18 -7.14
CA GLY A 152 4.30 -6.57 -5.76
C GLY A 152 3.14 -6.22 -4.84
N PHE A 153 3.32 -6.48 -3.54
CA PHE A 153 2.38 -6.08 -2.50
C PHE A 153 2.89 -4.85 -1.76
N LEU A 154 1.99 -3.97 -1.38
CA LEU A 154 2.24 -3.03 -0.30
C LEU A 154 1.66 -3.71 0.93
N ASP A 155 2.47 -3.98 1.94
CA ASP A 155 1.99 -4.63 3.16
C ASP A 155 1.57 -3.55 4.17
N VAL A 156 0.62 -2.70 3.77
CA VAL A 156 0.25 -1.48 4.50
C VAL A 156 -1.25 -1.19 4.47
N ALA A 157 -1.86 -1.05 5.63
CA ALA A 157 -3.28 -0.74 5.76
C ALA A 157 -3.50 0.58 6.51
N TRP A 158 -4.69 1.16 6.36
CA TRP A 158 -5.13 2.25 7.22
C TRP A 158 -5.59 1.68 8.57
N PRO A 159 -4.99 2.09 9.72
CA PRO A 159 -5.37 1.60 11.04
C PRO A 159 -6.62 2.33 11.55
N GLU A 160 -7.74 1.61 11.66
CA GLU A 160 -8.96 2.14 12.27
C GLU A 160 -9.21 1.48 13.63
N ARG A 161 -9.39 2.27 14.69
CA ARG A 161 -9.80 1.77 16.00
C ARG A 161 -11.32 1.83 16.13
N VAL A 162 -11.95 0.68 16.35
CA VAL A 162 -13.41 0.55 16.48
C VAL A 162 -13.73 -0.17 17.78
N VAL A 163 -14.82 0.23 18.44
CA VAL A 163 -15.34 -0.52 19.60
C VAL A 163 -16.39 -1.51 19.09
N GLU A 164 -16.16 -2.80 19.33
CA GLU A 164 -17.07 -3.90 19.00
C GLU A 164 -17.25 -4.77 20.23
N ASP A 165 -18.50 -5.05 20.60
CA ASP A 165 -18.84 -5.84 21.80
C ASP A 165 -18.05 -5.39 23.05
N ASP A 166 -18.06 -4.08 23.32
CA ASP A 166 -17.33 -3.41 24.41
C ASP A 166 -15.78 -3.58 24.39
N THR A 167 -15.23 -4.08 23.30
CA THR A 167 -13.80 -4.29 23.10
C THR A 167 -13.25 -3.33 22.05
N LEU A 168 -12.14 -2.65 22.36
CA LEU A 168 -11.43 -1.84 21.37
C LEU A 168 -10.62 -2.75 20.44
N VAL A 169 -10.98 -2.77 19.16
CA VAL A 169 -10.34 -3.56 18.11
C VAL A 169 -9.64 -2.63 17.12
N LEU A 170 -8.47 -3.06 16.63
CA LEU A 170 -7.75 -2.39 15.55
C LEU A 170 -8.06 -3.11 14.24
N LYS A 171 -8.72 -2.43 13.31
CA LYS A 171 -9.05 -2.93 11.98
C LYS A 171 -8.06 -2.40 10.96
N ARG A 172 -7.66 -3.30 10.06
CA ARG A 172 -6.90 -2.98 8.84
C ARG A 172 -7.91 -2.57 7.77
N ARG A 173 -7.77 -1.37 7.19
CA ARG A 173 -8.69 -0.83 6.19
C ARG A 173 -7.97 -0.46 4.90
N ASN A 174 -8.76 -0.21 3.86
CA ASN A 174 -8.31 0.30 2.57
C ASN A 174 -7.40 1.53 2.73
N ILE A 175 -6.14 1.43 2.27
CA ILE A 175 -5.17 2.53 2.29
C ILE A 175 -5.18 3.33 0.98
N GLY A 176 -5.81 2.83 -0.08
CA GLY A 176 -5.77 3.41 -1.43
C GLY A 176 -6.25 4.85 -1.51
N ALA A 177 -7.31 5.21 -0.77
CA ALA A 177 -7.81 6.58 -0.70
C ALA A 177 -6.78 7.58 -0.11
N TYR A 178 -5.89 7.08 0.74
CA TYR A 178 -4.85 7.86 1.41
C TYR A 178 -3.48 7.74 0.76
N THR A 179 -3.35 6.90 -0.26
CA THR A 179 -2.09 6.70 -0.98
C THR A 179 -1.87 7.85 -1.96
N ARG A 180 -0.63 8.33 -2.07
CA ARG A 180 -0.15 9.27 -3.10
C ARG A 180 0.98 8.65 -3.89
N MET A 181 1.01 8.91 -5.19
CA MET A 181 2.05 8.49 -6.10
C MET A 181 2.64 9.71 -6.79
N HIS A 182 3.96 9.88 -6.70
CA HIS A 182 4.70 10.97 -7.33
C HIS A 182 5.89 10.40 -8.08
N VAL A 183 6.14 10.89 -9.29
CA VAL A 183 7.28 10.46 -10.11
C VAL A 183 8.43 11.46 -9.96
N GLN A 184 9.61 10.96 -9.61
CA GLN A 184 10.84 11.74 -9.60
C GLN A 184 11.92 11.01 -10.40
N GLY A 185 12.20 11.51 -11.61
CA GLY A 185 13.06 10.78 -12.55
C GLY A 185 12.42 9.46 -12.97
N ASP A 186 13.14 8.35 -12.82
CA ASP A 186 12.67 7.00 -13.15
C ASP A 186 12.05 6.25 -11.97
N THR A 187 11.81 6.94 -10.85
CA THR A 187 11.30 6.35 -9.60
C THR A 187 9.93 6.92 -9.27
N THR A 188 8.96 6.03 -9.05
CA THR A 188 7.67 6.39 -8.46
C THR A 188 7.76 6.22 -6.95
N PHE A 189 7.50 7.30 -6.22
CA PHE A 189 7.36 7.32 -4.77
C PHE A 189 5.90 7.14 -4.39
N ILE A 190 5.64 6.21 -3.48
CA ILE A 190 4.31 5.90 -2.97
C ILE A 190 4.28 6.25 -1.47
N THR A 191 3.48 7.23 -1.10
CA THR A 191 3.38 7.76 0.27
C THR A 191 1.94 7.79 0.76
N PHE A 192 1.74 8.13 2.04
CA PHE A 192 0.42 8.07 2.69
C PHE A 192 0.09 9.39 3.39
N THR A 193 -1.13 9.90 3.21
CA THR A 193 -1.57 11.19 3.80
C THR A 193 -2.23 11.06 5.17
N THR A 194 -2.20 9.89 5.79
CA THR A 194 -2.72 9.68 7.15
C THR A 194 -1.69 10.07 8.21
N ASP A 195 -2.09 10.15 9.47
CA ASP A 195 -1.12 10.32 10.58
C ASP A 195 -0.26 9.08 10.79
N SER A 196 -0.87 7.89 10.59
CA SER A 196 -0.22 6.59 10.78
C SER A 196 -0.70 5.55 9.79
N VAL A 197 0.10 4.51 9.64
CA VAL A 197 -0.20 3.32 8.85
C VAL A 197 0.00 2.06 9.69
N TYR A 198 -0.74 1.01 9.38
CA TYR A 198 -0.51 -0.33 9.91
C TYR A 198 0.38 -1.07 8.91
N LEU A 199 1.65 -1.24 9.24
CA LEU A 199 2.56 -2.10 8.49
C LEU A 199 2.35 -3.52 9.00
N TYR A 200 2.23 -4.50 8.10
CA TYR A 200 2.15 -5.94 8.38
C TYR A 200 3.18 -6.69 7.53
N GLU A 201 3.57 -7.92 7.90
CA GLU A 201 4.49 -8.73 7.09
C GLU A 201 4.13 -10.22 7.20
N ASP A 202 4.03 -10.92 6.06
CA ASP A 202 3.62 -12.34 6.00
C ASP A 202 4.76 -13.31 5.59
N LEU A 203 6.03 -12.90 5.49
CA LEU A 203 7.09 -13.82 5.03
C LEU A 203 8.43 -13.80 5.81
N GLU A 204 8.80 -12.74 6.52
CA GLU A 204 10.02 -12.70 7.36
C GLU A 204 9.78 -12.31 8.85
N LYS A 205 8.51 -12.39 9.29
CA LYS A 205 8.05 -12.46 10.70
C LYS A 205 8.17 -11.21 11.59
N HIS A 206 8.29 -9.98 11.08
CA HIS A 206 8.66 -8.90 12.00
C HIS A 206 7.82 -7.67 12.21
N PHE A 207 6.74 -7.35 11.48
CA PHE A 207 6.07 -6.08 11.78
C PHE A 207 4.56 -6.08 11.59
N ASP A 208 3.81 -6.45 12.64
CA ASP A 208 2.41 -6.01 12.86
C ASP A 208 2.44 -4.76 13.76
N VAL A 209 2.63 -3.57 13.17
CA VAL A 209 2.88 -2.34 13.92
C VAL A 209 2.19 -1.12 13.33
N VAL A 210 1.81 -0.19 14.19
CA VAL A 210 1.34 1.14 13.78
C VAL A 210 2.52 2.11 13.81
N LEU A 211 2.85 2.69 12.66
CA LEU A 211 3.95 3.64 12.50
C LEU A 211 3.44 5.00 11.99
N PRO A 212 4.10 6.12 12.32
CA PRO A 212 3.80 7.40 11.68
C PRO A 212 3.94 7.29 10.16
N ALA A 213 2.97 7.78 9.40
CA ALA A 213 2.92 7.60 7.95
C ALA A 213 4.16 8.19 7.25
N GLY A 214 4.67 9.33 7.73
CA GLY A 214 5.87 9.96 7.19
C GLY A 214 7.17 9.15 7.34
N GLN A 215 7.15 8.07 8.13
CA GLN A 215 8.29 7.14 8.26
C GLN A 215 8.24 6.00 7.24
N VAL A 216 7.10 5.79 6.57
CA VAL A 216 6.85 4.64 5.70
C VAL A 216 6.55 5.14 4.29
N HIS A 217 7.31 4.65 3.31
CA HIS A 217 7.00 4.87 1.90
C HIS A 217 7.46 3.67 1.08
N TYR A 218 6.97 3.58 -0.15
CA TYR A 218 7.49 2.63 -1.12
C TYR A 218 8.11 3.38 -2.29
N THR A 219 9.10 2.76 -2.92
CA THR A 219 9.62 3.20 -4.21
C THR A 219 9.41 2.11 -5.23
N LEU A 220 9.03 2.49 -6.43
CA LEU A 220 8.97 1.62 -7.58
C LEU A 220 9.94 2.17 -8.63
N ASP A 221 11.00 1.43 -8.91
CA ASP A 221 11.97 1.76 -9.95
C ASP A 221 12.21 0.57 -10.89
N ARG A 222 12.70 0.86 -12.11
CA ARG A 222 12.89 -0.15 -13.14
C ARG A 222 13.97 -1.20 -12.80
N SER A 223 14.97 -0.82 -12.01
CA SER A 223 16.12 -1.67 -11.67
C SER A 223 15.87 -2.60 -10.50
N ASN A 224 15.18 -2.12 -9.46
CA ASN A 224 15.00 -2.83 -8.19
C ASN A 224 13.55 -3.28 -7.97
N GLY A 225 12.60 -2.84 -8.80
CA GLY A 225 11.19 -3.11 -8.62
C GLY A 225 10.60 -2.32 -7.44
N LEU A 226 9.58 -2.89 -6.80
CA LEU A 226 8.93 -2.31 -5.63
C LEU A 226 9.78 -2.55 -4.37
N GLN A 227 10.03 -1.50 -3.60
CA GLN A 227 10.79 -1.54 -2.36
C GLN A 227 10.06 -0.80 -1.25
N LEU A 228 10.08 -1.34 -0.04
CA LEU A 228 9.57 -0.71 1.17
C LEU A 228 10.69 0.07 1.85
N TRP A 229 10.37 1.26 2.36
CA TRP A 229 11.26 2.07 3.17
C TRP A 229 10.61 2.41 4.50
N VAL A 230 11.32 2.14 5.59
CA VAL A 230 10.93 2.47 6.96
C VAL A 230 12.06 3.22 7.64
N ASN A 231 11.83 4.48 8.03
CA ASN A 231 12.84 5.32 8.67
C ASN A 231 14.17 5.42 7.89
N GLY A 232 14.09 5.43 6.54
CA GLY A 232 15.25 5.51 5.65
C GLY A 232 16.00 4.19 5.44
N ALA A 233 15.62 3.10 6.12
CA ALA A 233 16.10 1.76 5.82
C ALA A 233 15.16 1.09 4.80
N HIS A 234 15.72 0.36 3.83
CA HIS A 234 14.92 -0.40 2.87
C HIS A 234 14.69 -1.84 3.34
N GLY A 235 13.49 -2.34 3.08
CA GLY A 235 13.07 -3.72 3.27
C GLY A 235 12.76 -4.40 1.94
N LYS A 236 12.68 -5.74 1.96
CA LYS A 236 12.17 -6.50 0.82
C LYS A 236 10.66 -6.36 0.74
N VAL A 237 10.12 -6.55 -0.47
CA VAL A 237 8.69 -6.57 -0.73
C VAL A 237 8.29 -7.95 -1.21
N SER A 238 7.12 -8.41 -0.74
CA SER A 238 6.51 -9.66 -1.16
C SER A 238 6.07 -9.59 -2.62
N MET A 239 6.49 -10.58 -3.41
CA MET A 239 5.98 -10.77 -4.76
C MET A 239 4.80 -11.74 -4.73
N PRO A 240 3.84 -11.63 -5.67
CA PRO A 240 2.80 -12.64 -5.80
C PRO A 240 3.40 -14.02 -6.05
N PRO A 241 2.78 -15.10 -5.52
CA PRO A 241 3.15 -16.45 -5.92
C PRO A 241 2.98 -16.61 -7.44
N ILE A 242 3.99 -17.19 -8.09
CA ILE A 242 4.00 -17.51 -9.53
C ILE A 242 3.02 -18.65 -9.81
#